data_AF-A0A8B6GSE2-F1
#
_entry.id   AF-A0A8B6GSE2-F1
#
_cell.length_a   1.000
_cell.length_b   1.000
_cell.length_c   1.000
_cell.angle_alpha   90.00
_cell.angle_beta   90.00
_cell.angle_gamma   90.00
#
_symmetry.space_group_name_H-M   'P 1'
#
loop_
_entity.id
_entity.type
_entity.pdbx_description
1 polymer ?
#
loop_
_entity_poly.entity_id
_entity_poly.type
_entity_poly.pdbx_seq_one_letter_code
_entity_poly.pdbx_strand_id
1 'polypeptide(L)' 'MQDPPMILQEGPKPGSTYDRNIFREYTSSGTKVEFTIWPALMLNVGCPLLVKGVVSVE' A
#
# COMPACT_ATOMS: atom_id res chain seq x y z
N MET A 1 12.82 -7.39 -20.56
CA MET A 1 12.00 -8.03 -19.51
C MET A 1 12.69 -7.76 -18.18
N GLN A 2 11.94 -7.38 -17.14
CA GLN A 2 12.51 -7.15 -15.82
C GLN A 2 12.61 -8.48 -15.05
N ASP A 3 13.75 -8.70 -14.39
CA ASP A 3 14.04 -9.87 -13.56
C ASP A 3 14.77 -9.39 -12.28
N PRO A 4 14.21 -9.58 -11.07
CA PRO A 4 12.94 -10.26 -10.75
C PRO A 4 11.70 -9.43 -11.11
N PRO A 5 10.53 -10.09 -11.25
CA PRO A 5 9.27 -9.41 -11.56
C PRO A 5 8.83 -8.50 -10.40
N MET A 6 8.37 -7.29 -10.73
CA MET A 6 7.75 -6.42 -9.75
C MET A 6 6.41 -6.98 -9.29
N ILE A 7 6.04 -6.63 -8.06
CA ILE A 7 4.81 -7.07 -7.44
C ILE A 7 3.99 -5.86 -7.04
N LEU A 8 2.74 -5.86 -7.49
CA LEU A 8 1.70 -5.00 -6.94
C LEU A 8 1.20 -5.65 -5.66
N GLN A 9 1.51 -5.04 -4.54
CA GLN A 9 0.99 -5.49 -3.26
C GLN A 9 -0.47 -5.06 -3.15
N GLU A 10 -1.33 -6.03 -2.86
CA GLU A 10 -2.74 -5.78 -2.63
C GLU A 10 -2.93 -4.76 -1.50
N GLY A 11 -3.93 -3.92 -1.68
CA GLY A 11 -4.31 -2.92 -0.71
C GLY A 11 -4.91 -3.52 0.57
N PRO A 12 -4.78 -2.84 1.72
CA PRO A 12 -5.47 -3.23 2.93
C PRO A 12 -7.00 -3.19 2.74
N LYS A 13 -7.70 -4.07 3.47
CA LYS A 13 -9.16 -4.19 3.38
C LYS A 13 -9.86 -2.98 4.02
N PRO A 14 -11.05 -2.59 3.52
CA PRO A 14 -11.90 -1.62 4.21
C PRO A 14 -12.13 -2.00 5.68
N GLY A 15 -12.10 -1.01 6.58
CA GLY A 15 -12.23 -1.15 8.03
C GLY A 15 -10.99 -1.69 8.75
N SER A 16 -9.92 -2.06 8.04
CA SER A 16 -8.67 -2.54 8.63
C SER A 16 -7.67 -1.43 8.90
N THR A 17 -6.65 -1.70 9.71
CA THR A 17 -5.47 -0.84 9.86
C THR A 17 -4.48 -1.08 8.72
N TYR A 18 -3.57 -0.14 8.48
CA TYR A 18 -2.55 -0.22 7.42
C TYR A 18 -1.14 0.02 8.00
N ASP A 19 -0.13 -0.49 7.30
CA ASP A 19 1.27 -0.22 7.63
C ASP A 19 1.74 1.07 6.96
N ARG A 20 2.08 2.08 7.77
CA ARG A 20 2.60 3.39 7.34
C ARG A 20 3.95 3.29 6.61
N ASN A 21 4.67 2.19 6.75
CA ASN A 21 5.89 1.93 5.99
C ASN A 21 5.59 1.53 4.55
N ILE A 22 4.42 0.97 4.28
CA ILE A 22 4.02 0.45 2.96
C ILE A 22 3.03 1.38 2.27
N PHE A 23 2.12 2.00 3.03
CA PHE A 23 1.07 2.88 2.51
C PHE A 23 1.19 4.30 3.07
N ARG A 24 0.76 5.27 2.28
CA ARG A 24 0.57 6.67 2.69
C ARG A 24 -0.92 6.96 2.78
N GLU A 25 -1.28 7.72 3.79
CA GLU A 25 -2.62 8.23 4.01
C GLU A 25 -2.89 9.39 3.04
N TYR A 26 -4.05 9.39 2.39
CA TYR A 26 -4.54 10.52 1.60
C TYR A 26 -5.28 11.55 2.46
N THR A 27 -5.97 11.09 3.51
CA THR A 27 -6.69 11.91 4.50
C THR A 27 -6.03 11.76 5.87
N SER A 28 -5.98 12.82 6.69
CA SER A 28 -5.25 12.78 7.98
C SER A 28 -6.09 12.46 9.20
N SER A 29 -7.42 12.43 9.07
CA SER A 29 -8.35 12.24 10.17
C SER A 29 -8.97 10.86 10.05
N GLY A 30 -8.21 9.84 10.47
CA GLY A 30 -8.69 8.46 10.45
C GLY A 30 -7.65 7.45 10.88
N THR A 31 -8.11 6.27 11.30
CA THR A 31 -7.20 5.15 11.65
C THR A 31 -7.53 3.88 10.89
N LYS A 32 -8.68 3.85 10.21
CA LYS A 32 -9.16 2.72 9.45
C LYS A 32 -9.16 3.05 7.97
N VAL A 33 -8.77 2.07 7.16
CA VAL A 33 -8.82 2.17 5.72
C VAL A 33 -10.26 2.19 5.28
N GLU A 34 -10.64 3.19 4.50
CA GLU A 34 -11.92 3.21 3.80
C GLU A 34 -11.80 2.39 2.50
N PHE A 35 -10.78 2.71 1.68
CA PHE A 35 -10.42 1.97 0.48
C PHE A 35 -8.96 2.25 0.04
N THR A 36 -8.43 1.37 -0.81
CA THR A 36 -7.10 1.57 -1.42
C THR A 36 -7.23 2.37 -2.71
N ILE A 37 -6.53 3.49 -2.78
CA ILE A 37 -6.49 4.38 -3.95
C ILE A 37 -5.43 3.88 -4.95
N TRP A 38 -4.26 3.49 -4.44
CA TRP A 38 -3.16 2.99 -5.26
C TRP A 38 -2.42 1.84 -4.55
N PRO A 39 -2.13 0.72 -5.24
CA PRO A 39 -1.38 -0.38 -4.66
C PRO A 39 0.07 0.00 -4.38
N ALA A 40 0.69 -0.66 -3.40
CA ALA A 40 2.13 -0.54 -3.19
C ALA A 40 2.90 -1.35 -4.25
N LEU A 41 4.09 -0.88 -4.64
CA LEU A 41 4.94 -1.56 -5.62
C LEU A 41 6.22 -2.06 -4.95
N MET A 42 6.50 -3.34 -5.11
CA MET A 42 7.68 -4.00 -4.57
C MET A 42 8.53 -4.59 -5.70
N LEU A 43 9.84 -4.65 -5.49
CA LEU A 43 10.76 -5.25 -6.46
C LEU A 43 10.56 -6.77 -6.59
N ASN A 44 10.17 -7.44 -5.49
CA ASN A 44 9.83 -8.87 -5.38
C ASN A 44 9.15 -9.14 -4.01
N VAL A 45 8.63 -10.35 -3.77
CA VAL A 45 8.03 -10.75 -2.47
C VAL A 45 9.08 -10.61 -1.38
N GLY A 46 8.80 -9.80 -0.36
CA GLY A 46 9.72 -9.56 0.76
C GLY A 46 10.94 -8.69 0.43
N CYS A 47 11.03 -8.14 -0.78
CA CYS A 47 12.07 -7.18 -1.16
C CYS A 47 11.69 -5.73 -0.78
N PRO A 48 12.64 -4.78 -0.87
CA PRO A 48 12.38 -3.38 -0.56
C PRO A 48 11.23 -2.80 -1.38
N LEU A 49 10.48 -1.93 -0.72
CA LEU A 49 9.40 -1.16 -1.33
C LEU A 49 9.98 -0.18 -2.35
N LEU A 50 9.49 -0.22 -3.58
CA LEU A 50 9.86 0.74 -4.63
C LEU A 50 9.00 1.99 -4.52
N VAL A 51 7.70 1.81 -4.32
CA VAL A 51 6.72 2.91 -4.21
C VAL A 51 5.69 2.58 -3.14
N LYS A 52 5.45 3.54 -2.23
CA LYS A 52 4.36 3.43 -1.26
C LYS A 52 3.01 3.47 -1.95
N GLY A 53 2.11 2.58 -1.54
CA GLY A 53 0.71 2.65 -1.93
C GLY A 53 0.01 3.84 -1.27
N VAL A 54 -1.21 4.12 -1.69
CA VAL A 54 -2.03 5.22 -1.17
C VAL A 54 -3.39 4.67 -0.72
N VAL A 55 -3.80 5.03 0.50
CA VAL A 55 -5.07 4.61 1.08
C VAL A 55 -5.86 5.83 1.57
N SER A 56 -7.19 5.78 1.41
CA SER A 56 -8.11 6.69 2.09
C SER A 56 -8.37 6.17 3.49
N VAL A 57 -8.40 7.05 4.49
CA VAL A 57 -8.73 6.70 5.86
C VAL A 57 -9.89 7.54 6.40
N GLU A 58 -10.72 6.90 7.21
CA GLU A 58 -11.83 7.49 7.99
C GLU A 58 -11.58 7.45 9.50
#